data_AF-A0AA35IDA4-F1
#
_entry.id   AF-A0AA35IDA4-F1
#
_cell.length_a   1.000
_cell.length_b   1.000
_cell.length_c   1.000
_cell.angle_alpha   90.00
_cell.angle_beta   90.00
_cell.angle_gamma   90.00
#
_symmetry.space_group_name_H-M   'P 1'
#
loop_
_entity.id
_entity.type
_entity.pdbx_description
1 polymer ?
#
loop_
_entity_poly.entity_id
_entity_poly.type
_entity_poly.pdbx_seq_one_letter_code
_entity_poly.pdbx_strand_id
1 'polypeptide(L)'
;MSEVKELKDSLELQLKNGFGELQKKYDSAMQEMEKGNQVAGDLKKQIEDQKGELQKVIDQVVDLEQKGVKLRGQPGEGKSFIDLIQGDEGYKSLKKGGGLAELDVTKSDMASMKEMKVTSAGIVVPQYDPVIQPGIRQELRIRDLLTAVPVSGQNYTYFRENLHTRGAAPVAEGGLKPTSNVTFTTETDRVKKIAVWMPVTDEALDDVPQLFAYLQQLLRYDLKLEEEAQILKGDGTGENLNGLMTQATSYNTALSKAGDTAIDLVRRSIYQVRKQSKMSADGVVMTELDWMNIELQKDGENRYLFANLQGLVTPILWGRPVITSDSMDEGDEDTGGEFLTANFARSTTLFDRMSFLFKMGLINDQFIKNERALLVEERLGLGVRRREALVKGRFPAAA
;
A
#
# COMPACT_ATOMS: atom_id res chain seq x y z
N MET A 1 49.39 40.14 -32.14
CA MET A 1 49.82 38.89 -31.46
C MET A 1 50.09 39.09 -29.98
N SER A 2 50.47 40.28 -29.49
CA SER A 2 50.61 40.55 -28.05
C SER A 2 49.27 40.89 -27.36
N GLU A 3 48.42 41.70 -27.98
CA GLU A 3 47.15 42.16 -27.35
C GLU A 3 46.13 41.03 -27.11
N VAL A 4 46.10 39.99 -27.95
CA VAL A 4 45.21 38.82 -27.77
C VAL A 4 45.70 37.92 -26.63
N LYS A 5 47.01 37.90 -26.37
CA LYS A 5 47.60 37.12 -25.28
C LYS A 5 47.39 37.82 -23.94
N GLU A 6 47.47 39.15 -23.91
CA GLU A 6 47.16 39.95 -22.71
C GLU A 6 45.66 39.94 -22.39
N LEU A 7 44.77 39.93 -23.39
CA LEU A 7 43.33 39.71 -23.20
C LEU A 7 43.03 38.30 -22.67
N LYS A 8 43.74 37.28 -23.16
CA LYS A 8 43.59 35.90 -22.67
C LYS A 8 44.09 35.74 -21.23
N ASP A 9 45.27 36.26 -20.91
CA ASP A 9 45.84 36.18 -19.56
C ASP A 9 45.00 37.02 -18.56
N SER A 10 44.42 38.14 -18.98
CA SER A 10 43.52 38.94 -18.13
C SER A 10 42.14 38.31 -17.94
N LEU A 11 41.58 37.65 -18.95
CA LEU A 11 40.35 36.84 -18.83
C LEU A 11 40.59 35.59 -17.96
N GLU A 12 41.72 34.91 -18.09
CA GLU A 12 42.10 33.77 -17.24
C GLU A 12 42.30 34.21 -15.78
N LEU A 13 42.93 35.37 -15.55
CA LEU A 13 43.10 35.91 -14.21
C LEU A 13 41.77 36.36 -13.59
N GLN A 14 40.88 36.97 -14.38
CA GLN A 14 39.54 37.37 -13.94
C GLN A 14 38.63 36.16 -13.67
N LEU A 15 38.71 35.10 -14.49
CA LEU A 15 38.02 33.84 -14.21
C LEU A 15 38.56 33.21 -12.93
N LYS A 16 39.88 33.08 -12.79
CA LYS A 16 40.50 32.44 -11.62
C LYS A 16 40.20 33.19 -10.32
N ASN A 17 40.15 34.52 -10.38
CA ASN A 17 39.75 35.35 -9.24
C ASN A 17 38.24 35.24 -8.95
N GLY A 18 37.38 35.21 -9.97
CA GLY A 18 35.94 34.98 -9.80
C GLY A 18 35.60 33.59 -9.25
N PHE A 19 36.31 32.55 -9.67
CA PHE A 19 36.21 31.20 -9.13
C PHE A 19 36.74 31.12 -7.69
N GLY A 20 37.82 31.83 -7.37
CA GLY A 20 38.33 31.93 -5.99
C GLY A 20 37.37 32.65 -5.04
N GLU A 21 36.62 33.65 -5.51
CA GLU A 21 35.58 34.32 -4.72
C GLU A 21 34.33 33.44 -4.53
N LEU A 22 33.92 32.68 -5.55
CA LEU A 22 32.85 31.69 -5.43
C LEU A 22 33.24 30.57 -4.46
N GLN A 23 34.50 30.13 -4.48
CA GLN A 23 35.03 29.14 -3.55
C GLN A 23 35.05 29.67 -2.10
N LYS A 24 35.43 30.94 -1.88
CA LYS A 24 35.35 31.56 -0.55
C LYS A 24 33.92 31.71 -0.05
N LYS A 25 32.96 32.05 -0.92
CA LYS A 25 31.54 32.11 -0.56
C LYS A 25 30.95 30.73 -0.26
N TYR A 26 31.47 29.69 -0.91
CA TYR A 26 31.11 28.30 -0.66
C TYR A 26 31.72 27.76 0.65
N ASP A 27 32.99 28.07 0.94
CA ASP A 27 33.64 27.70 2.20
C ASP A 27 32.98 28.41 3.40
N SER A 28 32.53 29.66 3.24
CA SER A 28 31.74 30.36 4.28
C SER A 28 30.34 29.76 4.47
N ALA A 29 29.71 29.23 3.41
CA ALA A 29 28.45 28.50 3.50
C ALA A 29 28.65 27.10 4.12
N MET A 30 29.82 26.48 3.94
CA MET A 30 30.20 25.22 4.59
C MET A 30 30.40 25.39 6.11
N GLN A 31 30.94 26.52 6.57
CA GLN A 31 31.05 26.84 8.01
C GLN A 31 29.70 26.93 8.71
N GLU A 32 28.63 27.35 8.03
CA GLU A 32 27.27 27.32 8.59
C GLU A 32 26.62 25.92 8.56
N MET A 33 27.20 24.98 7.81
CA MET A 33 26.65 23.64 7.57
C MET A 33 27.41 22.51 8.31
N GLU A 34 28.44 22.82 9.10
CA GLU A 34 29.23 21.86 9.91
C GLU A 34 28.45 21.11 11.02
N LYS A 35 27.11 21.21 11.06
CA LYS A 35 26.26 20.47 12.02
C LYS A 35 25.57 19.20 11.48
N GLY A 36 25.73 18.80 10.21
CA GLY A 36 25.01 17.66 9.61
C GLY A 36 25.89 16.66 8.85
N ASN A 37 26.51 15.71 9.55
CA ASN A 37 27.69 14.96 9.07
C ASN A 37 27.43 13.68 8.22
N GLN A 38 26.38 13.59 7.39
CA GLN A 38 26.20 12.43 6.48
C GLN A 38 25.77 12.78 5.05
N VAL A 39 25.11 13.92 4.81
CA VAL A 39 24.72 14.36 3.46
C VAL A 39 25.90 14.99 2.69
N ALA A 40 26.93 15.46 3.39
CA ALA A 40 28.10 16.13 2.79
C ALA A 40 29.07 15.17 2.07
N GLY A 41 29.05 13.87 2.38
CA GLY A 41 29.92 12.88 1.73
C GLY A 41 29.49 12.56 0.30
N ASP A 42 28.18 12.42 0.08
CA ASP A 42 27.60 12.08 -1.22
C ASP A 42 27.51 13.30 -2.16
N LEU A 43 27.26 14.50 -1.61
CA LEU A 43 27.36 15.74 -2.39
C LEU A 43 28.80 16.04 -2.82
N LYS A 44 29.81 15.74 -1.99
CA LYS A 44 31.23 15.89 -2.39
C LYS A 44 31.59 15.01 -3.58
N LYS A 45 31.11 13.77 -3.63
CA LYS A 45 31.31 12.88 -4.77
C LYS A 45 30.61 13.37 -6.04
N GLN A 46 29.35 13.80 -5.94
CA GLN A 46 28.62 14.32 -7.10
C GLN A 46 29.24 15.62 -7.66
N ILE A 47 29.82 16.46 -6.81
CA ILE A 47 30.49 17.70 -7.23
C ILE A 47 31.88 17.42 -7.83
N GLU A 48 32.64 16.45 -7.32
CA GLU A 48 33.89 16.01 -7.95
C GLU A 48 33.65 15.36 -9.32
N ASP A 49 32.59 14.58 -9.47
CA ASP A 49 32.19 13.97 -10.74
C ASP A 49 31.75 15.04 -11.76
N GLN A 50 30.91 16.00 -11.35
CA GLN A 50 30.51 17.13 -12.22
C GLN A 50 31.69 18.03 -12.61
N LYS A 51 32.66 18.23 -11.72
CA LYS A 51 33.89 18.96 -12.03
C LYS A 51 34.76 18.21 -13.04
N GLY A 52 34.84 16.88 -12.93
CA GLY A 52 35.52 16.02 -13.90
C GLY A 52 34.86 16.04 -15.28
N GLU A 53 33.53 16.13 -15.35
CA GLU A 53 32.79 16.27 -16.60
C GLU A 53 32.93 17.67 -17.21
N LEU A 54 32.91 18.74 -16.40
CA LEU A 54 33.13 20.10 -16.88
C LEU A 54 34.56 20.28 -17.43
N GLN A 55 35.55 19.64 -16.79
CA GLN A 55 36.94 19.65 -17.27
C GLN A 55 37.08 18.94 -18.62
N LYS A 56 36.35 17.83 -18.83
CA LYS A 56 36.28 17.14 -20.13
C LYS A 56 35.62 17.99 -21.22
N VAL A 57 34.57 18.75 -20.88
CA VAL A 57 33.92 19.68 -21.83
C VAL A 57 34.84 20.84 -22.17
N ILE A 58 35.61 21.37 -21.21
CA ILE A 58 36.61 22.40 -21.46
C ILE A 58 37.76 21.86 -22.33
N ASP A 59 38.25 20.65 -22.08
CA ASP A 59 39.26 20.00 -22.92
C ASP A 59 38.73 19.73 -24.34
N GLN A 60 37.45 19.39 -24.49
CA GLN A 60 36.80 19.24 -25.80
C GLN A 60 36.64 20.58 -26.54
N VAL A 61 36.33 21.67 -25.84
CA VAL A 61 36.25 23.02 -26.41
C VAL A 61 37.64 23.54 -26.80
N VAL A 62 38.69 23.21 -26.04
CA VAL A 62 40.08 23.53 -26.38
C VAL A 62 40.60 22.67 -27.53
N ASP A 63 40.20 21.39 -27.64
CA ASP A 63 40.56 20.52 -28.77
C ASP A 63 39.79 20.91 -30.05
N LEU A 64 38.60 21.51 -29.92
CA LEU A 64 37.83 22.16 -30.99
C LEU A 64 38.47 23.49 -31.44
N GLU A 65 39.11 24.24 -30.55
CA GLU A 65 39.90 25.43 -30.91
C GLU A 65 41.29 25.08 -31.48
N GLN A 66 41.94 24.01 -31.01
CA GLN A 66 43.24 23.53 -31.52
C GLN A 66 43.13 22.79 -32.85
N LYS A 67 42.00 22.14 -33.14
CA LYS A 67 41.67 21.70 -34.50
C LYS A 67 41.01 22.85 -35.25
N GLY A 68 41.83 23.81 -35.68
CA GLY A 68 41.50 24.76 -36.73
C GLY A 68 41.10 24.04 -38.02
N VAL A 69 39.84 23.64 -38.11
CA VAL A 69 39.25 23.05 -39.32
C VAL A 69 38.89 24.21 -40.23
N LYS A 70 39.77 24.46 -41.21
CA LYS A 70 39.39 25.01 -42.50
C LYS A 70 38.23 24.16 -43.04
N LEU A 71 37.00 24.64 -42.92
CA LEU A 71 35.84 24.07 -43.61
C LEU A 71 35.99 24.36 -45.10
N ARG A 72 36.71 23.47 -45.79
CA ARG A 72 36.72 23.38 -47.24
C ARG A 72 35.44 22.66 -47.68
N GLY A 73 34.42 23.46 -47.97
CA GLY A 73 33.48 23.27 -49.07
C GLY A 73 32.46 22.14 -48.99
N GLN A 74 31.21 22.48 -48.69
CA GLN A 74 30.04 22.05 -49.50
C GLN A 74 28.87 23.04 -49.28
N PRO A 75 28.02 23.29 -50.30
CA PRO A 75 27.10 24.42 -50.33
C PRO A 75 25.77 24.07 -49.64
N GLY A 76 25.31 24.93 -48.74
CA GLY A 76 23.93 24.84 -48.24
C GLY A 76 23.63 25.29 -46.81
N GLU A 77 24.57 25.90 -46.07
CA GLU A 77 24.30 26.36 -44.70
C GLU A 77 24.08 27.86 -44.63
N GLY A 78 22.93 28.25 -44.08
CA GLY A 78 22.54 29.65 -43.89
C GLY A 78 23.46 30.35 -42.90
N LYS A 79 23.80 31.61 -43.20
CA LYS A 79 24.70 32.45 -42.42
C LYS A 79 24.13 32.65 -41.01
N SER A 80 24.96 32.41 -39.98
CA SER A 80 24.62 32.73 -38.59
C SER A 80 24.54 34.25 -38.39
N PHE A 81 23.71 34.70 -37.45
CA PHE A 81 23.53 36.12 -37.07
C PHE A 81 24.86 36.84 -36.80
N ILE A 82 25.83 36.13 -36.21
CA ILE A 82 27.17 36.66 -35.89
C ILE A 82 27.99 36.88 -37.17
N ASP A 83 27.80 36.03 -38.18
CA ASP A 83 28.51 36.07 -39.46
C ASP A 83 27.95 37.15 -40.39
N LEU A 84 26.66 37.47 -40.26
CA LEU A 84 26.01 38.60 -40.94
C LEU A 84 26.48 39.95 -40.35
N ILE A 85 26.56 40.05 -39.02
CA ILE A 85 27.03 41.25 -38.31
C ILE A 85 28.53 41.51 -38.58
N GLN A 86 29.36 40.46 -38.67
CA GLN A 86 30.78 40.62 -39.03
C GLN A 86 31.01 40.88 -40.52
N GLY A 87 30.09 40.44 -41.39
CA GLY A 87 30.15 40.64 -42.83
C GLY A 87 29.76 42.05 -43.28
N ASP A 88 28.99 42.77 -42.48
CA ASP A 88 28.44 44.08 -42.83
C ASP A 88 29.48 45.20 -42.71
N GLU A 89 29.51 46.10 -43.70
CA GLU A 89 30.50 47.20 -43.75
C GLU A 89 30.31 48.20 -42.59
N GLY A 90 29.10 48.29 -42.04
CA GLY A 90 28.76 49.10 -40.86
C GLY A 90 29.42 48.64 -39.56
N TYR A 91 29.71 47.34 -39.40
CA TYR A 91 30.39 46.84 -38.19
C TYR A 91 31.91 47.02 -38.29
N LYS A 92 32.47 46.99 -39.51
CA LYS A 92 33.89 47.29 -39.76
C LYS A 92 34.22 48.78 -39.58
N SER A 93 33.28 49.68 -39.85
CA SER A 93 33.45 51.11 -39.57
C SER A 93 33.34 51.44 -38.07
N LEU A 94 32.57 50.67 -37.31
CA LEU A 94 32.50 50.77 -35.84
C LEU A 94 33.81 50.32 -35.16
N LYS A 95 34.46 49.27 -35.68
CA LYS A 95 35.81 48.84 -35.25
C LYS A 95 36.91 49.87 -35.54
N LYS A 96 36.64 50.87 -36.39
CA LYS A 96 37.52 52.00 -36.71
C LYS A 96 37.10 53.34 -36.06
N GLY A 97 36.17 53.32 -35.11
CA GLY A 97 35.87 54.49 -34.26
C GLY A 97 34.85 55.49 -34.79
N GLY A 98 33.94 55.08 -35.70
CA GLY A 98 32.79 55.91 -36.10
C GLY A 98 31.56 55.69 -35.21
N GLY A 99 31.01 56.77 -34.64
CA GLY A 99 29.78 56.73 -33.84
C GLY A 99 28.52 56.64 -34.70
N LEU A 100 27.70 55.61 -34.41
CA LEU A 100 26.44 55.18 -35.03
C LEU A 100 26.55 54.52 -36.42
N ALA A 101 26.02 53.29 -36.49
CA ALA A 101 25.70 52.57 -37.73
C ALA A 101 24.18 52.37 -37.76
N GLU A 102 23.53 52.86 -38.82
CA GLU A 102 22.13 52.64 -39.12
C GLU A 102 22.02 51.42 -40.05
N LEU A 103 21.31 50.38 -39.61
CA LEU A 103 21.17 49.09 -40.30
C LEU A 103 19.90 49.10 -41.13
N ASP A 104 20.03 49.17 -42.46
CA ASP A 104 18.89 49.08 -43.38
C ASP A 104 18.68 47.61 -43.76
N VAL A 105 17.72 46.96 -43.09
CA VAL A 105 17.42 45.53 -43.30
C VAL A 105 16.52 45.37 -44.53
N THR A 106 17.09 44.92 -45.64
CA THR A 106 16.31 44.60 -46.86
C THR A 106 15.43 43.36 -46.68
N LYS A 107 14.26 43.33 -47.34
CA LYS A 107 13.29 42.21 -47.31
C LYS A 107 13.89 40.84 -47.67
N SER A 108 15.00 40.80 -48.39
CA SER A 108 15.75 39.57 -48.71
C SER A 108 16.43 38.96 -47.48
N ASP A 109 16.82 39.75 -46.49
CA ASP A 109 17.48 39.27 -45.27
C ASP A 109 16.47 38.66 -44.29
N MET A 110 15.26 39.21 -44.20
CA MET A 110 14.17 38.59 -43.42
C MET A 110 13.72 37.23 -43.97
N ALA A 111 13.84 36.98 -45.28
CA ALA A 111 13.47 35.69 -45.88
C ALA A 111 14.49 34.57 -45.56
N SER A 112 15.70 34.94 -45.11
CA SER A 112 16.75 33.99 -44.71
C SER A 112 16.74 33.66 -43.21
N MET A 113 15.92 34.37 -42.42
CA MET A 113 15.60 33.98 -41.05
C MET A 113 14.80 32.68 -41.09
N LYS A 114 15.49 31.54 -40.98
CA LYS A 114 14.87 30.27 -40.61
C LYS A 114 14.04 30.54 -39.35
N GLU A 115 12.72 30.30 -39.43
CA GLU A 115 11.84 30.26 -38.26
C GLU A 115 12.49 29.35 -37.21
N MET A 116 13.09 29.94 -36.18
CA MET A 116 13.49 29.19 -35.00
C MET A 116 12.19 28.85 -34.26
N LYS A 117 11.55 27.74 -34.64
CA LYS A 117 10.50 27.13 -33.84
C LYS A 117 11.15 26.75 -32.50
N VAL A 118 10.97 27.60 -31.49
CA VAL A 118 11.19 27.24 -30.10
C VAL A 118 10.12 26.21 -29.75
N THR A 119 10.39 24.95 -30.06
CA THR A 119 9.53 23.83 -29.65
C THR A 119 9.74 23.59 -28.17
N SER A 120 8.65 23.45 -27.41
CA SER A 120 8.64 23.21 -25.96
C SER A 120 9.28 21.88 -25.51
N ALA A 121 10.00 21.18 -26.40
CA ALA A 121 10.51 19.82 -26.27
C ALA A 121 11.54 19.58 -25.14
N GLY A 122 11.74 20.54 -24.24
CA GLY A 122 12.55 20.40 -23.02
C GLY A 122 12.08 21.27 -21.85
N ILE A 123 10.96 21.99 -21.99
CA ILE A 123 10.36 22.84 -20.92
C ILE A 123 9.03 22.21 -20.44
N VAL A 124 8.74 20.97 -20.82
CA VAL A 124 7.59 20.24 -20.30
C VAL A 124 7.95 19.78 -18.89
N VAL A 125 7.32 20.41 -17.89
CA VAL A 125 7.39 19.97 -16.50
C VAL A 125 7.00 18.48 -16.46
N PRO A 126 7.80 17.60 -15.83
CA PRO A 126 7.42 16.21 -15.65
C PRO A 126 6.06 16.17 -14.94
N GLN A 127 5.07 15.56 -15.59
CA GLN A 127 3.79 15.31 -14.94
C GLN A 127 3.95 14.09 -14.05
N TYR A 128 4.03 14.32 -12.74
CA TYR A 128 4.04 13.24 -11.75
C TYR A 128 2.63 12.66 -11.61
N ASP A 129 2.54 11.34 -11.47
CA ASP A 129 1.28 10.68 -11.12
C ASP A 129 0.87 11.16 -9.71
N PRO A 130 -0.31 11.77 -9.55
CA PRO A 130 -0.79 12.22 -8.25
C PRO A 130 -1.19 11.05 -7.31
N VAL A 131 -1.16 9.80 -7.78
CA VAL A 131 -1.55 8.62 -6.98
C VAL A 131 -0.34 7.75 -6.70
N ILE A 132 -0.06 7.54 -5.41
CA ILE A 132 0.90 6.51 -4.98
C ILE A 132 0.23 5.14 -5.20
N GLN A 133 0.83 4.31 -6.06
CA GLN A 133 0.34 2.94 -6.28
C GLN A 133 0.44 2.14 -4.97
N PRO A 134 -0.67 1.61 -4.43
CA PRO A 134 -0.60 0.74 -3.27
C PRO A 134 0.04 -0.59 -3.62
N GLY A 135 0.78 -1.17 -2.67
CA GLY A 135 1.26 -2.55 -2.77
C GLY A 135 0.12 -3.56 -2.84
N ILE A 136 0.46 -4.82 -3.14
CA ILE A 136 -0.49 -5.94 -3.13
C ILE A 136 -1.03 -6.13 -1.71
N ARG A 137 -2.35 -6.19 -1.57
CA ARG A 137 -3.07 -6.31 -0.30
C ARG A 137 -4.16 -7.36 -0.45
N GLN A 138 -4.36 -8.17 0.58
CA GLN A 138 -5.42 -9.18 0.61
C GLN A 138 -6.79 -8.53 0.80
N GLU A 139 -7.83 -9.19 0.32
CA GLU A 139 -9.20 -8.75 0.54
C GLU A 139 -9.71 -9.22 1.90
N LEU A 140 -10.03 -8.27 2.78
CA LEU A 140 -10.54 -8.55 4.12
C LEU A 140 -12.05 -8.68 4.07
N ARG A 141 -12.59 -9.86 4.44
CA ARG A 141 -13.99 -10.23 4.23
C ARG A 141 -14.66 -10.78 5.49
N ILE A 142 -13.90 -11.16 6.52
CA ILE A 142 -14.45 -11.87 7.70
C ILE A 142 -15.26 -10.93 8.60
N ARG A 143 -14.81 -9.68 8.78
CA ARG A 143 -15.54 -8.70 9.61
C ARG A 143 -16.97 -8.48 9.12
N ASP A 144 -17.17 -8.43 7.80
CA ASP A 144 -18.48 -8.17 7.18
C ASP A 144 -19.47 -9.32 7.36
N LEU A 145 -19.00 -10.52 7.74
CA LEU A 145 -19.86 -11.66 8.07
C LEU A 145 -20.50 -11.54 9.47
N LEU A 146 -19.92 -10.72 10.33
CA LEU A 146 -20.34 -10.58 11.72
C LEU A 146 -21.31 -9.42 11.91
N THR A 147 -22.22 -9.56 12.88
CA THR A 147 -23.09 -8.46 13.27
C THR A 147 -22.36 -7.53 14.24
N ALA A 148 -22.11 -6.28 13.82
CA ALA A 148 -21.48 -5.27 14.65
C ALA A 148 -22.51 -4.48 15.48
N VAL A 149 -22.21 -4.30 16.78
CA VAL A 149 -23.03 -3.55 17.73
C VAL A 149 -22.13 -2.54 18.46
N PRO A 150 -22.45 -1.24 18.42
CA PRO A 150 -21.67 -0.25 19.14
C PRO A 150 -21.90 -0.37 20.66
N VAL A 151 -20.83 -0.27 21.44
CA VAL A 151 -20.86 -0.29 22.92
C VAL A 151 -20.14 0.91 23.50
N SER A 152 -20.48 1.32 24.72
CA SER A 152 -19.86 2.45 25.43
C SER A 152 -19.10 2.04 26.71
N GLY A 153 -19.34 0.83 27.21
CA GLY A 153 -18.62 0.26 28.36
C GLY A 153 -17.24 -0.28 28.00
N GLN A 154 -16.38 -0.45 29.01
CA GLN A 154 -15.08 -1.13 28.84
C GLN A 154 -15.21 -2.66 28.85
N ASN A 155 -16.28 -3.17 29.45
CA ASN A 155 -16.63 -4.58 29.44
C ASN A 155 -17.98 -4.72 28.72
N TYR A 156 -18.14 -5.85 28.04
CA TYR A 156 -19.41 -6.26 27.47
C TYR A 156 -19.82 -7.57 28.13
N THR A 157 -21.09 -7.62 28.53
CA THR A 157 -21.66 -8.79 29.19
C THR A 157 -22.83 -9.27 28.36
N TYR A 158 -22.84 -10.55 28.03
CA TYR A 158 -23.96 -11.19 27.36
C TYR A 158 -24.39 -12.44 28.13
N PHE A 159 -25.68 -12.75 28.01
CA PHE A 159 -26.26 -13.93 28.62
C PHE A 159 -26.34 -15.03 27.58
N ARG A 160 -25.78 -16.19 27.90
CA ARG A 160 -25.91 -17.41 27.12
C ARG A 160 -26.94 -18.31 27.79
N GLU A 161 -27.91 -18.76 27.02
CA GLU A 161 -28.84 -19.81 27.44
C GLU A 161 -28.09 -21.16 27.43
N ASN A 162 -28.05 -21.85 28.56
CA ASN A 162 -27.26 -23.07 28.71
C ASN A 162 -28.12 -24.33 28.51
N LEU A 163 -29.18 -24.47 29.32
CA LEU A 163 -30.10 -25.60 29.21
C LEU A 163 -31.55 -25.12 29.21
N HIS A 164 -32.28 -25.50 28.16
CA HIS A 164 -33.74 -25.41 28.12
C HIS A 164 -34.34 -26.81 28.23
N THR A 165 -34.91 -27.11 29.40
CA THR A 165 -35.68 -28.34 29.60
C THR A 165 -37.12 -28.07 29.20
N ARG A 166 -37.50 -28.54 28.01
CA ARG A 166 -38.87 -28.41 27.50
C ARG A 166 -39.74 -29.52 28.09
N GLY A 167 -40.57 -29.18 29.06
CA GLY A 167 -41.55 -30.10 29.65
C GLY A 167 -42.86 -30.23 28.87
N ALA A 168 -43.06 -29.45 27.80
CA ALA A 168 -44.32 -29.45 27.07
C ALA A 168 -44.72 -30.85 26.57
N ALA A 169 -45.83 -31.37 27.08
CA ALA A 169 -46.42 -32.65 26.71
C ALA A 169 -47.95 -32.52 26.70
N PRO A 170 -48.68 -33.34 25.92
CA PRO A 170 -50.14 -33.40 26.02
C PRO A 170 -50.53 -33.88 27.42
N VAL A 171 -51.43 -33.14 28.08
CA VAL A 171 -51.87 -33.43 29.46
C VAL A 171 -53.34 -33.88 29.41
N ALA A 172 -53.62 -35.03 30.00
CA ALA A 172 -54.99 -35.52 30.16
C ALA A 172 -55.81 -34.60 31.09
N GLU A 173 -57.13 -34.63 30.97
CA GLU A 173 -58.02 -33.87 31.85
C GLU A 173 -57.80 -34.26 33.32
N GLY A 174 -57.51 -33.28 34.18
CA GLY A 174 -57.15 -33.50 35.59
C GLY A 174 -55.69 -33.86 35.86
N GLY A 175 -54.83 -33.97 34.84
CA GLY A 175 -53.41 -34.28 34.99
C GLY A 175 -52.54 -33.10 35.47
N LEU A 176 -51.46 -33.41 36.19
CA LEU A 176 -50.44 -32.41 36.56
C LEU A 176 -49.76 -31.87 35.31
N LYS A 177 -49.76 -30.54 35.15
CA LYS A 177 -49.10 -29.89 34.02
C LYS A 177 -47.58 -29.96 34.18
N PRO A 178 -46.84 -30.40 33.16
CA PRO A 178 -45.38 -30.42 33.20
C PRO A 178 -44.82 -29.01 33.14
N THR A 179 -43.69 -28.79 33.83
CA THR A 179 -43.01 -27.49 33.88
C THR A 179 -41.82 -27.46 32.92
N SER A 180 -41.53 -26.28 32.37
CA SER A 180 -40.31 -26.04 31.60
C SER A 180 -39.34 -25.17 32.40
N ASN A 181 -38.05 -25.40 32.25
CA ASN A 181 -37.00 -24.64 32.95
C ASN A 181 -35.95 -24.14 31.95
N VAL A 182 -35.35 -22.98 32.23
CA VAL A 182 -34.28 -22.37 31.46
C VAL A 182 -33.18 -21.90 32.41
N THR A 183 -31.93 -22.23 32.11
CA THR A 183 -30.76 -21.69 32.83
C THR A 183 -29.94 -20.77 31.92
N PHE A 184 -29.43 -19.68 32.50
CA PHE A 184 -28.57 -18.71 31.81
C PHE A 184 -27.20 -18.65 32.49
N THR A 185 -26.16 -18.49 31.68
CA THR A 185 -24.80 -18.20 32.12
C THR A 185 -24.41 -16.82 31.64
N THR A 186 -23.87 -15.99 32.54
CA THR A 186 -23.36 -14.67 32.22
C THR A 186 -21.91 -14.77 31.77
N GLU A 187 -21.63 -14.40 30.52
CA GLU A 187 -20.26 -14.26 30.02
C GLU A 187 -19.91 -12.78 29.94
N THR A 188 -18.86 -12.38 30.66
CA THR A 188 -18.34 -11.01 30.64
C THR A 188 -16.93 -11.04 30.09
N ASP A 189 -16.68 -10.21 29.08
CA ASP A 189 -15.36 -10.03 28.52
C ASP A 189 -15.07 -8.53 28.31
N ARG A 190 -13.80 -8.20 28.16
CA ARG A 190 -13.30 -6.83 28.07
C ARG A 190 -13.09 -6.46 26.62
N VAL A 191 -13.41 -5.21 26.27
CA VAL A 191 -13.04 -4.65 24.97
C VAL A 191 -11.52 -4.56 24.91
N LYS A 192 -10.93 -5.10 23.84
CA LYS A 192 -9.49 -5.09 23.55
C LYS A 192 -9.12 -3.91 22.65
N LYS A 193 -7.85 -3.53 22.67
CA LYS A 193 -7.32 -2.45 21.82
C LYS A 193 -6.33 -3.01 20.81
N ILE A 194 -6.52 -2.68 19.55
CA ILE A 194 -5.54 -2.91 18.48
C ILE A 194 -5.04 -1.54 18.05
N ALA A 195 -3.72 -1.36 17.99
CA ALA A 195 -3.13 -0.07 17.63
C ALA A 195 -1.80 -0.25 16.89
N VAL A 196 -1.56 0.63 15.93
CA VAL A 196 -0.32 0.72 15.15
C VAL A 196 0.10 2.18 15.04
N TRP A 197 1.41 2.44 15.05
CA TRP A 197 1.94 3.78 14.86
C TRP A 197 3.15 3.78 13.93
N MET A 198 3.36 4.91 13.26
CA MET A 198 4.50 5.13 12.37
C MET A 198 5.02 6.58 12.52
N PRO A 199 6.34 6.78 12.65
CA PRO A 199 6.93 8.13 12.61
C PRO A 199 7.02 8.64 11.17
N VAL A 200 6.74 9.93 10.97
CA VAL A 200 6.84 10.62 9.68
C VAL A 200 7.47 11.99 9.92
N THR A 201 8.36 12.44 9.05
CA THR A 201 8.97 13.78 9.15
C THR A 201 7.97 14.86 8.74
N ASP A 202 8.07 16.05 9.36
CA ASP A 202 7.18 17.18 9.06
C ASP A 202 7.37 17.66 7.62
N GLU A 203 8.60 17.70 7.13
CA GLU A 203 8.93 18.06 5.74
C GLU A 203 8.24 17.13 4.75
N ALA A 204 8.23 15.81 5.00
CA ALA A 204 7.58 14.86 4.10
C ALA A 204 6.05 15.00 4.10
N LEU A 205 5.45 15.44 5.21
CA LEU A 205 4.00 15.70 5.29
C LEU A 205 3.62 17.01 4.59
N ASP A 206 4.45 18.04 4.72
CA ASP A 206 4.18 19.37 4.13
C ASP A 206 4.47 19.39 2.63
N ASP A 207 5.53 18.74 2.17
CA ASP A 207 5.95 18.75 0.75
C ASP A 207 5.12 17.81 -0.11
N VAL A 208 4.60 16.71 0.45
CA VAL A 208 3.92 15.64 -0.28
C VAL A 208 2.54 15.37 0.34
N PRO A 209 1.50 16.18 0.04
CA PRO A 209 0.17 16.02 0.66
C PRO A 209 -0.48 14.66 0.37
N GLN A 210 -0.13 14.02 -0.75
CA GLN A 210 -0.58 12.67 -1.10
C GLN A 210 -0.02 11.56 -0.17
N LEU A 211 1.15 11.78 0.45
CA LEU A 211 1.78 10.82 1.35
C LEU A 211 0.92 10.60 2.59
N PHE A 212 0.33 11.66 3.14
CA PHE A 212 -0.51 11.56 4.33
C PHE A 212 -1.77 10.71 4.10
N ALA A 213 -2.43 10.86 2.94
CA ALA A 213 -3.60 10.05 2.58
C ALA A 213 -3.20 8.57 2.39
N TYR A 214 -2.07 8.33 1.73
CA TYR A 214 -1.55 6.98 1.53
C TYR A 214 -1.20 6.28 2.85
N LEU A 215 -0.48 6.97 3.74
CA LEU A 215 -0.11 6.44 5.05
C LEU A 215 -1.34 6.15 5.92
N GLN A 216 -2.35 7.01 5.90
CA GLN A 216 -3.61 6.72 6.59
C GLN A 216 -4.30 5.46 6.05
N GLN A 217 -4.31 5.26 4.73
CA GLN A 217 -4.88 4.05 4.14
C GLN A 217 -4.07 2.80 4.50
N LEU A 218 -2.73 2.92 4.52
CA LEU A 218 -1.83 1.84 4.91
C LEU A 218 -2.06 1.43 6.37
N LEU A 219 -1.99 2.37 7.32
CA LEU A 219 -2.18 2.08 8.74
C LEU A 219 -3.58 1.53 9.05
N ARG A 220 -4.60 1.96 8.30
CA ARG A 220 -5.95 1.34 8.39
C ARG A 220 -5.96 -0.09 7.91
N TYR A 221 -5.27 -0.38 6.81
CA TYR A 221 -5.21 -1.73 6.28
C TYR A 221 -4.48 -2.66 7.25
N ASP A 222 -3.34 -2.24 7.80
CA ASP A 222 -2.58 -3.02 8.79
C ASP A 222 -3.42 -3.33 10.03
N LEU A 223 -4.20 -2.34 10.50
CA LEU A 223 -5.11 -2.54 11.63
C LEU A 223 -6.19 -3.57 11.29
N LYS A 224 -6.84 -3.45 10.12
CA LYS A 224 -7.88 -4.39 9.69
C LYS A 224 -7.34 -5.81 9.46
N LEU A 225 -6.09 -5.93 9.01
CA LEU A 225 -5.42 -7.22 8.83
C LEU A 225 -5.24 -7.94 10.17
N GLU A 226 -4.68 -7.24 11.16
CA GLU A 226 -4.51 -7.78 12.52
C GLU A 226 -5.87 -8.04 13.18
N GLU A 227 -6.85 -7.16 12.97
CA GLU A 227 -8.22 -7.37 13.42
C GLU A 227 -8.78 -8.70 12.90
N GLU A 228 -8.69 -8.95 11.59
CA GLU A 228 -9.20 -10.17 10.97
C GLU A 228 -8.50 -11.42 11.54
N ALA A 229 -7.18 -11.36 11.72
CA ALA A 229 -6.40 -12.44 12.34
C ALA A 229 -6.86 -12.71 13.79
N GLN A 230 -7.11 -11.68 14.57
CA GLN A 230 -7.60 -11.79 15.96
C GLN A 230 -9.04 -12.28 16.03
N ILE A 231 -9.92 -11.83 15.13
CA ILE A 231 -11.30 -12.31 15.02
C ILE A 231 -11.31 -13.80 14.67
N LEU A 232 -10.45 -14.23 13.75
CA LEU A 232 -10.43 -15.61 13.29
C LEU A 232 -9.72 -16.56 14.29
N LYS A 233 -8.50 -16.24 14.69
CA LYS A 233 -7.56 -17.13 15.43
C LYS A 233 -7.10 -16.61 16.79
N GLY A 234 -7.62 -15.49 17.29
CA GLY A 234 -7.22 -14.94 18.58
C GLY A 234 -7.32 -15.96 19.72
N ASP A 235 -6.29 -16.00 20.57
CA ASP A 235 -6.15 -17.01 21.64
C ASP A 235 -6.96 -16.70 22.92
N GLY A 236 -7.54 -15.51 23.02
CA GLY A 236 -8.31 -15.04 24.18
C GLY A 236 -7.47 -14.83 25.44
N THR A 237 -6.14 -14.82 25.34
CA THR A 237 -5.23 -14.62 26.48
C THR A 237 -4.69 -13.19 26.52
N GLY A 238 -4.54 -12.64 27.74
CA GLY A 238 -4.02 -11.28 27.92
C GLY A 238 -4.89 -10.24 27.21
N GLU A 239 -4.33 -9.58 26.20
CA GLU A 239 -4.97 -8.54 25.39
C GLU A 239 -5.49 -9.03 24.03
N ASN A 240 -5.27 -10.30 23.68
CA ASN A 240 -5.78 -10.89 22.46
C ASN A 240 -7.30 -11.13 22.56
N LEU A 241 -7.96 -11.10 21.40
CA LEU A 241 -9.38 -11.47 21.32
C LEU A 241 -9.52 -12.98 21.39
N ASN A 242 -10.69 -13.45 21.82
CA ASN A 242 -11.00 -14.87 21.78
C ASN A 242 -11.67 -15.19 20.42
N GLY A 243 -10.87 -15.65 19.46
CA GLY A 243 -11.26 -15.82 18.06
C GLY A 243 -12.33 -16.90 17.79
N LEU A 244 -12.83 -16.92 16.56
CA LEU A 244 -13.85 -17.88 16.13
C LEU A 244 -13.33 -19.32 16.15
N MET A 245 -12.09 -19.55 15.68
CA MET A 245 -11.49 -20.89 15.60
C MET A 245 -11.15 -21.47 16.97
N THR A 246 -10.82 -20.66 17.96
CA THR A 246 -10.53 -21.14 19.32
C THR A 246 -11.80 -21.53 20.06
N GLN A 247 -12.92 -20.83 19.78
CA GLN A 247 -14.22 -21.12 20.38
C GLN A 247 -15.08 -22.12 19.59
N ALA A 248 -14.77 -22.37 18.32
CA ALA A 248 -15.53 -23.28 17.46
C ALA A 248 -15.46 -24.73 17.92
N THR A 249 -16.56 -25.45 17.74
CA THR A 249 -16.59 -26.90 17.99
C THR A 249 -15.82 -27.63 16.88
N SER A 250 -15.00 -28.61 17.24
CA SER A 250 -14.30 -29.42 16.23
C SER A 250 -15.28 -30.27 15.42
N TYR A 251 -14.96 -30.47 14.15
CA TYR A 251 -15.69 -31.34 13.25
C TYR A 251 -15.72 -32.77 13.80
N ASN A 252 -16.90 -33.39 13.80
CA ASN A 252 -17.08 -34.74 14.28
C ASN A 252 -16.74 -35.74 13.18
N THR A 253 -15.56 -36.35 13.27
CA THR A 253 -15.06 -37.36 12.33
C THR A 253 -15.92 -38.62 12.25
N ALA A 254 -16.78 -38.89 13.24
CA ALA A 254 -17.74 -39.99 13.17
C ALA A 254 -18.87 -39.74 12.13
N LEU A 255 -19.01 -38.49 11.66
CA LEU A 255 -19.89 -38.20 10.52
C LEU A 255 -19.23 -38.61 9.20
N SER A 256 -17.90 -38.65 9.10
CA SER A 256 -17.21 -39.01 7.87
C SER A 256 -17.47 -40.48 7.49
N LYS A 257 -17.57 -40.74 6.19
CA LYS A 257 -17.64 -42.08 5.61
C LYS A 257 -16.42 -42.32 4.71
N ALA A 258 -16.10 -43.60 4.48
CA ALA A 258 -15.04 -43.97 3.55
C ALA A 258 -15.37 -43.46 2.12
N GLY A 259 -14.38 -42.82 1.48
CA GLY A 259 -14.53 -42.20 0.15
C GLY A 259 -15.14 -40.80 0.17
N ASP A 260 -15.35 -40.19 1.35
CA ASP A 260 -15.78 -38.80 1.43
C ASP A 260 -14.74 -37.85 0.82
N THR A 261 -15.23 -36.95 -0.02
CA THR A 261 -14.43 -35.90 -0.65
C THR A 261 -14.45 -34.62 0.18
N ALA A 262 -13.61 -33.62 -0.15
CA ALA A 262 -13.63 -32.32 0.52
C ALA A 262 -15.03 -31.67 0.46
N ILE A 263 -15.75 -31.83 -0.66
CA ILE A 263 -17.13 -31.37 -0.85
C ILE A 263 -18.10 -32.02 0.15
N ASP A 264 -17.97 -33.33 0.37
CA ASP A 264 -18.81 -34.08 1.32
C ASP A 264 -18.52 -33.67 2.76
N LEU A 265 -17.26 -33.38 3.06
CA LEU A 265 -16.83 -32.94 4.38
C LEU A 265 -17.48 -31.61 4.74
N VAL A 266 -17.51 -30.64 3.83
CA VAL A 266 -18.24 -29.37 4.02
C VAL A 266 -19.75 -29.60 4.13
N ARG A 267 -20.33 -30.54 3.38
CA ARG A 267 -21.77 -30.85 3.53
C ARG A 267 -22.09 -31.38 4.94
N ARG A 268 -21.21 -32.21 5.48
CA ARG A 268 -21.35 -32.80 6.81
C ARG A 268 -21.10 -31.78 7.91
N SER A 269 -20.21 -30.82 7.73
CA SER A 269 -20.03 -29.72 8.69
C SER A 269 -21.28 -28.84 8.76
N ILE A 270 -21.91 -28.54 7.63
CA ILE A 270 -23.21 -27.84 7.57
C ILE A 270 -24.29 -28.61 8.34
N TYR A 271 -24.33 -29.95 8.18
CA TYR A 271 -25.24 -30.80 8.95
C TYR A 271 -24.94 -30.78 10.45
N GLN A 272 -23.66 -30.80 10.84
CA GLN A 272 -23.23 -30.73 12.24
C GLN A 272 -23.68 -29.43 12.89
N VAL A 273 -23.45 -28.28 12.24
CA VAL A 273 -23.93 -26.96 12.70
C VAL A 273 -25.44 -27.02 12.93
N ARG A 274 -26.21 -27.57 11.99
CA ARG A 274 -27.66 -27.70 12.12
C ARG A 274 -28.10 -28.65 13.23
N LYS A 275 -27.39 -29.75 13.43
CA LYS A 275 -27.73 -30.74 14.45
C LYS A 275 -27.51 -30.19 15.86
N GLN A 276 -26.37 -29.51 16.06
CA GLN A 276 -25.96 -28.92 17.34
C GLN A 276 -26.76 -27.65 17.64
N SER A 277 -26.66 -26.63 16.80
CA SER A 277 -27.26 -25.31 17.08
C SER A 277 -28.74 -25.15 16.73
N LYS A 278 -29.33 -26.11 15.99
CA LYS A 278 -30.64 -26.00 15.33
C LYS A 278 -30.76 -24.84 14.32
N MET A 279 -29.67 -24.15 14.03
CA MET A 279 -29.59 -23.07 13.04
C MET A 279 -29.04 -23.59 11.72
N SER A 280 -29.38 -22.94 10.62
CA SER A 280 -28.71 -23.22 9.36
C SER A 280 -27.36 -22.50 9.34
N ALA A 281 -26.31 -23.11 8.80
CA ALA A 281 -25.07 -22.39 8.53
C ALA A 281 -25.33 -21.27 7.50
N ASP A 282 -24.67 -20.12 7.64
CA ASP A 282 -24.84 -18.99 6.73
C ASP A 282 -23.73 -18.93 5.68
N GLY A 283 -22.53 -19.40 6.01
CA GLY A 283 -21.39 -19.43 5.09
C GLY A 283 -20.32 -20.41 5.53
N VAL A 284 -19.35 -20.61 4.64
CA VAL A 284 -18.14 -21.40 4.88
C VAL A 284 -16.94 -20.52 4.59
N VAL A 285 -16.00 -20.46 5.52
CA VAL A 285 -14.73 -19.75 5.35
C VAL A 285 -13.63 -20.79 5.14
N MET A 286 -12.79 -20.58 4.13
CA MET A 286 -11.63 -21.42 3.79
C MET A 286 -10.60 -20.58 3.03
N THR A 287 -9.47 -21.17 2.65
CA THR A 287 -8.46 -20.51 1.81
C THR A 287 -8.83 -20.57 0.33
N GLU A 288 -8.24 -19.70 -0.50
CA GLU A 288 -8.47 -19.72 -1.95
C GLU A 288 -7.91 -21.01 -2.59
N LEU A 289 -6.80 -21.52 -2.07
CA LEU A 289 -6.19 -22.78 -2.52
C LEU A 289 -7.12 -23.98 -2.28
N ASP A 290 -7.71 -24.08 -1.08
CA ASP A 290 -8.67 -25.15 -0.76
C ASP A 290 -9.93 -25.05 -1.65
N TRP A 291 -10.39 -23.83 -1.91
CA TRP A 291 -11.52 -23.60 -2.80
C TRP A 291 -11.20 -24.04 -4.24
N MET A 292 -10.03 -23.68 -4.76
CA MET A 292 -9.57 -24.13 -6.08
C MET A 292 -9.50 -25.66 -6.16
N ASN A 293 -8.98 -26.33 -5.13
CA ASN A 293 -8.90 -27.80 -5.10
C ASN A 293 -10.29 -28.47 -5.14
N ILE A 294 -11.29 -27.86 -4.50
CA ILE A 294 -12.68 -28.30 -4.56
C ILE A 294 -13.26 -28.13 -5.98
N GLU A 295 -12.99 -27.01 -6.65
CA GLU A 295 -13.46 -26.77 -8.03
C GLU A 295 -12.78 -27.69 -9.05
N LEU A 296 -11.50 -27.98 -8.87
CA LEU A 296 -10.73 -28.84 -9.75
C LEU A 296 -11.02 -30.33 -9.56
N GLN A 297 -11.88 -30.70 -8.62
CA GLN A 297 -12.20 -32.09 -8.31
C GLN A 297 -12.93 -32.77 -9.49
N LYS A 298 -12.41 -33.92 -9.91
CA LYS A 298 -12.93 -34.71 -11.06
C LYS A 298 -13.50 -36.05 -10.63
N ASP A 299 -14.46 -36.54 -11.42
CA ASP A 299 -15.03 -37.87 -11.27
C ASP A 299 -14.10 -38.91 -11.90
N GLY A 300 -14.40 -40.19 -11.71
CA GLY A 300 -13.62 -41.28 -12.31
C GLY A 300 -13.61 -41.29 -13.85
N GLU A 301 -14.42 -40.45 -14.50
CA GLU A 301 -14.50 -40.26 -15.94
C GLU A 301 -13.83 -38.94 -16.39
N ASN A 302 -13.04 -38.30 -15.52
CA ASN A 302 -12.33 -37.03 -15.74
C ASN A 302 -13.23 -35.81 -16.02
N ARG A 303 -14.51 -35.87 -15.67
CA ARG A 303 -15.39 -34.70 -15.69
C ARG A 303 -15.29 -33.96 -14.37
N TYR A 304 -15.31 -32.64 -14.42
CA TYR A 304 -15.37 -31.84 -13.20
C TYR A 304 -16.69 -32.08 -12.46
N LEU A 305 -16.62 -32.40 -11.16
CA LEU A 305 -17.82 -32.51 -10.30
C LEU A 305 -18.48 -31.15 -10.16
N PHE A 306 -17.66 -30.10 -10.13
CA PHE A 306 -18.08 -28.73 -9.96
C PHE A 306 -17.31 -27.85 -10.95
N ALA A 307 -17.75 -27.84 -12.22
CA ALA A 307 -17.24 -26.88 -13.20
C ALA A 307 -18.23 -25.72 -13.37
N ASN A 308 -17.93 -24.58 -12.75
CA ASN A 308 -18.52 -23.32 -13.13
C ASN A 308 -17.56 -22.54 -14.05
N LEU A 309 -17.45 -22.97 -15.31
CA LEU A 309 -16.61 -22.29 -16.32
C LEU A 309 -17.27 -21.02 -16.88
N GLN A 310 -18.56 -20.79 -16.59
CA GLN A 310 -19.35 -19.69 -17.14
C GLN A 310 -19.81 -18.73 -16.02
N GLY A 311 -18.87 -17.91 -15.53
CA GLY A 311 -19.14 -16.53 -15.14
C GLY A 311 -19.48 -16.26 -13.66
N LEU A 312 -18.74 -15.28 -13.11
CA LEU A 312 -19.10 -14.19 -12.17
C LEU A 312 -20.12 -14.42 -11.02
N VAL A 313 -20.44 -15.66 -10.67
CA VAL A 313 -21.28 -15.98 -9.51
C VAL A 313 -20.37 -16.16 -8.30
N THR A 314 -20.65 -15.41 -7.23
CA THR A 314 -20.01 -15.58 -5.91
C THR A 314 -19.85 -17.06 -5.58
N PRO A 315 -18.69 -17.52 -5.10
CA PRO A 315 -18.45 -18.93 -4.87
C PRO A 315 -19.49 -19.46 -3.88
N ILE A 316 -20.26 -20.45 -4.31
CA ILE A 316 -21.34 -21.06 -3.53
C ILE A 316 -21.12 -22.58 -3.45
N LEU A 317 -21.25 -23.12 -2.25
CA LEU A 317 -21.16 -24.55 -2.00
C LEU A 317 -22.37 -24.99 -1.18
N TRP A 318 -23.09 -26.00 -1.68
CA TRP A 318 -24.32 -26.50 -1.04
C TRP A 318 -25.39 -25.44 -0.71
N GLY A 319 -25.48 -24.39 -1.55
CA GLY A 319 -26.41 -23.27 -1.36
C GLY A 319 -26.00 -22.30 -0.26
N ARG A 320 -24.72 -22.31 0.16
CA ARG A 320 -24.12 -21.35 1.09
C ARG A 320 -22.95 -20.63 0.42
N PRO A 321 -22.77 -19.31 0.63
CA PRO A 321 -21.59 -18.60 0.17
C PRO A 321 -20.32 -19.19 0.79
N VAL A 322 -19.30 -19.32 -0.03
CA VAL A 322 -17.92 -19.59 0.37
C VAL A 322 -17.20 -18.25 0.44
N ILE A 323 -16.48 -18.02 1.53
CA ILE A 323 -15.69 -16.83 1.75
C ILE A 323 -14.24 -17.27 1.79
N THR A 324 -13.50 -16.89 0.76
CA THR A 324 -12.06 -17.12 0.71
C THR A 324 -11.34 -16.02 1.47
N SER A 325 -10.43 -16.44 2.35
CA SER A 325 -9.66 -15.55 3.23
C SER A 325 -8.27 -16.12 3.44
N ASP A 326 -7.24 -15.34 3.09
CA ASP A 326 -5.83 -15.70 3.25
C ASP A 326 -5.38 -15.77 4.72
N SER A 327 -6.18 -15.22 5.65
CA SER A 327 -5.98 -15.34 7.10
C SER A 327 -6.19 -16.79 7.64
N MET A 328 -6.78 -17.68 6.84
CA MET A 328 -6.95 -19.09 7.17
C MET A 328 -5.67 -19.89 6.92
N ASP A 329 -5.47 -20.99 7.65
CA ASP A 329 -4.30 -21.84 7.43
C ASP A 329 -4.55 -22.71 6.19
N GLU A 330 -3.72 -22.57 5.15
CA GLU A 330 -3.75 -23.43 3.95
C GLU A 330 -3.32 -24.86 4.28
N GLY A 331 -2.73 -25.07 5.47
CA GLY A 331 -2.19 -26.35 5.88
C GLY A 331 -0.93 -26.70 5.10
N ASP A 332 -0.44 -27.90 5.35
CA ASP A 332 0.72 -28.49 4.68
C ASP A 332 0.32 -29.85 4.12
N GLU A 333 1.21 -30.49 3.34
CA GLU A 333 0.98 -31.81 2.72
C GLU A 333 0.46 -32.85 3.73
N ASP A 334 0.87 -32.76 5.00
CA ASP A 334 0.44 -33.70 6.06
C ASP A 334 -0.86 -33.30 6.78
N THR A 335 -1.22 -32.01 6.79
CA THR A 335 -2.20 -31.49 7.75
C THR A 335 -3.49 -30.96 7.11
N GLY A 336 -3.45 -30.67 5.80
CA GLY A 336 -4.57 -30.15 5.02
C GLY A 336 -5.11 -28.78 5.49
N GLY A 337 -5.81 -28.08 4.61
CA GLY A 337 -6.31 -26.73 4.88
C GLY A 337 -7.42 -26.65 5.92
N GLU A 338 -7.47 -25.55 6.66
CA GLU A 338 -8.48 -25.27 7.67
C GLU A 338 -9.77 -24.69 7.05
N PHE A 339 -10.91 -25.13 7.57
CA PHE A 339 -12.20 -24.54 7.22
C PHE A 339 -13.05 -24.26 8.46
N LEU A 340 -13.87 -23.22 8.35
CA LEU A 340 -14.84 -22.82 9.36
C LEU A 340 -16.23 -22.74 8.72
N THR A 341 -17.16 -23.55 9.21
CA THR A 341 -18.58 -23.50 8.81
C THR A 341 -19.40 -22.95 9.95
N ALA A 342 -20.16 -21.87 9.69
CA ALA A 342 -20.88 -21.21 10.77
C ALA A 342 -22.13 -20.44 10.34
N ASN A 343 -22.98 -20.14 11.32
CA ASN A 343 -23.98 -19.08 11.21
C ASN A 343 -23.40 -17.78 11.81
N PHE A 344 -22.59 -17.05 11.03
CA PHE A 344 -21.88 -15.86 11.51
C PHE A 344 -22.82 -14.77 12.04
N ALA A 345 -23.99 -14.59 11.41
CA ALA A 345 -24.91 -13.51 11.74
C ALA A 345 -25.54 -13.65 13.14
N ARG A 346 -25.80 -14.88 13.61
CA ARG A 346 -26.46 -15.12 14.91
C ARG A 346 -25.55 -15.78 15.94
N SER A 347 -24.45 -16.42 15.52
CA SER A 347 -23.52 -17.04 16.46
C SER A 347 -22.70 -16.01 17.21
N THR A 348 -22.32 -14.94 16.52
CA THR A 348 -21.27 -14.02 16.97
C THR A 348 -21.71 -12.59 16.76
N THR A 349 -21.44 -11.75 17.76
CA THR A 349 -21.65 -10.31 17.70
C THR A 349 -20.33 -9.61 17.97
N LEU A 350 -19.92 -8.76 17.05
CA LEU A 350 -18.79 -7.87 17.21
C LEU A 350 -19.25 -6.65 18.02
N PHE A 351 -18.53 -6.31 19.07
CA PHE A 351 -18.83 -5.18 19.94
C PHE A 351 -17.82 -4.06 19.72
N ASP A 352 -18.20 -3.05 18.94
CA ASP A 352 -17.32 -1.93 18.64
C ASP A 352 -17.45 -0.85 19.70
N ARG A 353 -16.38 -0.59 20.44
CA ARG A 353 -16.34 0.50 21.42
C ARG A 353 -15.90 1.81 20.81
N MET A 354 -14.96 1.72 19.89
CA MET A 354 -14.28 2.85 19.29
C MET A 354 -13.80 2.40 17.92
N SER A 355 -14.43 2.92 16.87
CA SER A 355 -13.97 2.74 15.49
C SER A 355 -12.60 3.39 15.30
N PHE A 356 -12.02 3.24 14.09
CA PHE A 356 -10.72 3.82 13.73
C PHE A 356 -10.56 5.27 14.19
N LEU A 357 -9.65 5.48 15.14
CA LEU A 357 -9.27 6.82 15.58
C LEU A 357 -7.83 7.10 15.21
N PHE A 358 -7.65 8.17 14.47
CA PHE A 358 -6.36 8.73 14.11
C PHE A 358 -5.94 9.77 15.14
N LYS A 359 -4.70 9.64 15.62
CA LYS A 359 -4.02 10.61 16.48
C LYS A 359 -2.70 10.96 15.83
N MET A 360 -2.40 12.24 15.80
CA MET A 360 -1.08 12.73 15.49
C MET A 360 -0.49 13.27 16.78
N GLY A 361 0.71 12.84 17.12
CA GLY A 361 1.37 13.22 18.36
C GLY A 361 2.87 13.36 18.19
N LEU A 362 3.50 13.93 19.21
CA LEU A 362 4.94 14.03 19.32
C LEU A 362 5.38 13.04 20.40
N ILE A 363 6.40 12.24 20.13
CA ILE A 363 6.97 11.29 21.10
C ILE A 363 8.42 11.67 21.36
N ASN A 364 8.77 11.93 22.63
CA ASN A 364 10.14 12.22 23.06
C ASN A 364 10.82 13.33 22.22
N ASP A 365 11.99 13.04 21.66
CA ASP A 365 12.82 13.96 20.87
C ASP A 365 12.29 14.25 19.47
N GLN A 366 11.16 13.65 19.07
CA GLN A 366 10.56 13.88 17.75
C GLN A 366 10.21 15.35 17.52
N PHE A 367 9.86 16.07 18.59
CA PHE A 367 9.65 17.52 18.50
C PHE A 367 10.94 18.29 18.11
N ILE A 368 12.10 17.82 18.58
CA ILE A 368 13.40 18.45 18.27
C ILE A 368 13.89 18.00 16.88
N LYS A 369 13.48 16.80 16.43
CA LYS A 369 13.82 16.23 15.13
C LYS A 369 12.83 16.57 14.00
N ASN A 370 11.80 17.38 14.28
CA ASN A 370 10.72 17.68 13.33
C ASN A 370 10.07 16.42 12.75
N GLU A 371 9.74 15.46 13.62
CA GLU A 371 8.99 14.25 13.29
C GLU A 371 7.65 14.24 14.05
N ARG A 372 6.63 13.62 13.44
CA ARG A 372 5.33 13.35 14.03
C ARG A 372 5.02 11.87 13.99
N ALA A 373 4.48 11.35 15.09
CA ALA A 373 3.95 10.00 15.15
C ALA A 373 2.47 9.99 14.72
N LEU A 374 2.18 9.23 13.67
CA LEU A 374 0.82 8.88 13.27
C LEU A 374 0.40 7.60 13.99
N LEU A 375 -0.58 7.69 14.86
CA LEU A 375 -1.15 6.59 15.63
C LEU A 375 -2.56 6.31 15.15
N VAL A 376 -2.87 5.04 14.88
CA VAL A 376 -4.23 4.56 14.61
C VAL A 376 -4.57 3.52 15.67
N GLU A 377 -5.69 3.70 16.35
CA GLU A 377 -6.20 2.72 17.32
C GLU A 377 -7.68 2.40 17.08
N GLU A 378 -8.05 1.16 17.34
CA GLU A 378 -9.43 0.65 17.39
C GLU A 378 -9.64 -0.08 18.72
N ARG A 379 -10.88 -0.07 19.22
CA ARG A 379 -11.26 -0.90 20.37
C ARG A 379 -12.52 -1.67 20.08
N LEU A 380 -12.40 -2.99 20.16
CA LEU A 380 -13.46 -3.92 19.84
C LEU A 380 -13.42 -5.14 20.77
N GLY A 381 -14.55 -5.85 20.84
CA GLY A 381 -14.71 -7.10 21.58
C GLY A 381 -15.46 -8.11 20.75
N LEU A 382 -15.20 -9.40 20.97
CA LEU A 382 -15.81 -10.48 20.21
C LEU A 382 -16.65 -11.39 21.11
N GLY A 383 -17.98 -11.23 21.04
CA GLY A 383 -18.90 -12.08 21.80
C GLY A 383 -19.46 -13.22 20.97
N VAL A 384 -19.03 -14.45 21.23
CA VAL A 384 -19.62 -15.65 20.63
C VAL A 384 -20.78 -16.12 21.51
N ARG A 385 -22.01 -15.81 21.11
CA ARG A 385 -23.21 -16.19 21.86
C ARG A 385 -23.48 -17.68 21.81
N ARG A 386 -23.18 -18.33 20.67
CA ARG A 386 -23.45 -19.75 20.44
C ARG A 386 -22.26 -20.45 19.76
N ARG A 387 -21.37 -21.02 20.57
CA ARG A 387 -20.23 -21.84 20.08
C ARG A 387 -20.66 -23.04 19.22
N GLU A 388 -21.83 -23.60 19.50
CA GLU A 388 -22.39 -24.77 18.78
C GLU A 388 -22.81 -24.44 17.33
N ALA A 389 -22.91 -23.15 16.99
CA ALA A 389 -23.20 -22.70 15.64
C ALA A 389 -21.91 -22.49 14.81
N LEU A 390 -20.75 -22.80 15.37
CA LEU A 390 -19.42 -22.72 14.75
C LEU A 390 -18.80 -24.12 14.74
N VAL A 391 -18.45 -24.61 13.55
CA VAL A 391 -17.75 -25.88 13.37
C VAL A 391 -16.44 -25.61 12.61
N LYS A 392 -15.32 -25.95 13.24
CA LYS A 392 -14.00 -25.94 12.60
C LYS A 392 -13.60 -27.34 12.18
N GLY A 393 -12.86 -27.46 11.10
CA GLY A 393 -12.21 -28.72 10.74
C GLY A 393 -11.02 -28.46 9.84
N ARG A 394 -10.37 -29.57 9.46
CA ARG A 394 -9.31 -29.58 8.45
C ARG A 394 -9.73 -30.51 7.33
N PHE A 395 -9.40 -30.13 6.10
CA PHE A 395 -9.53 -31.00 4.95
C PHE A 395 -8.53 -32.16 5.08
N PRO A 396 -8.84 -33.35 4.52
CA PRO A 396 -7.83 -34.39 4.40
C PRO A 396 -6.68 -33.87 3.53
N ALA A 397 -5.45 -34.22 3.92
CA ALA A 397 -4.26 -34.00 3.12
C ALA A 397 -4.49 -34.37 1.65
N ALA A 398 -4.15 -33.46 0.73
CA ALA A 398 -4.13 -33.76 -0.69
C ALA A 398 -3.01 -34.78 -0.93
N ALA A 399 -3.38 -36.00 -1.30
CA ALA A 399 -2.44 -37.07 -1.61
C ALA A 399 -1.89 -36.97 -3.04
#